data_AF-A0A3D5QB66-F1
#
_entry.id   AF-A0A3D5QB66-F1
#
_cell.length_a   1.000
_cell.length_b   1.000
_cell.length_c   1.000
_cell.angle_alpha   90.00
_cell.angle_beta   90.00
_cell.angle_gamma   90.00
#
_symmetry.space_group_name_H-M   'P 1'
#
loop_
_entity.id
_entity.type
_entity.pdbx_description
1 polymer ?
#
loop_
_entity_poly.entity_id
_entity_poly.type
_entity_poly.pdbx_seq_one_letter_code
_entity_poly.pdbx_strand_id
1 'polypeptide(L)'
;MDEHRYKKLQHLKDSDILPYVNSFKVPFSLAEIKEKYEGVQKSQLMENKYRFTVAGRVMSIREFGKAAFITIKDRSASFQIYLKKGEITEEEYEVFKSTDVGDF
;
A
#
# COMPACT_ATOMS: atom_id res chain seq x y z
N MET A 1 9.91 -8.86 -22.54
CA MET A 1 10.22 -8.83 -21.09
C MET A 1 10.38 -7.37 -20.74
N ASP A 2 9.50 -6.82 -19.89
CA ASP A 2 9.34 -5.36 -19.74
C ASP A 2 10.59 -4.72 -19.11
N GLU A 3 11.43 -4.10 -19.95
CA GLU A 3 12.68 -3.43 -19.57
C GLU A 3 12.48 -2.41 -18.44
N HIS A 4 11.29 -1.80 -18.38
CA HIS A 4 10.86 -0.86 -17.35
C HIS A 4 10.81 -1.48 -15.94
N ARG A 5 10.21 -2.67 -15.80
CA ARG A 5 10.11 -3.36 -14.50
C ARG A 5 11.48 -3.81 -14.01
N TYR A 6 12.34 -4.21 -14.94
CA TYR A 6 13.71 -4.58 -14.61
C TYR A 6 14.51 -3.38 -14.09
N LYS A 7 14.38 -2.20 -14.71
CA LYS A 7 15.04 -0.97 -14.25
C LYS A 7 14.58 -0.57 -12.84
N LYS A 8 13.28 -0.66 -12.55
CA LYS A 8 12.73 -0.42 -11.21
C LYS A 8 13.28 -1.38 -10.16
N LEU A 9 13.37 -2.67 -10.50
CA LEU A 9 13.97 -3.68 -9.61
C LEU A 9 15.44 -3.36 -9.28
N GLN A 10 16.22 -2.94 -10.27
CA GLN A 10 17.61 -2.53 -10.05
C GLN A 10 17.69 -1.29 -9.16
N HIS A 11 16.84 -0.28 -9.43
CA HIS A 11 16.79 0.94 -8.62
C HIS A 11 16.50 0.65 -7.13
N LEU A 12 15.57 -0.27 -6.84
CA LEU A 12 15.29 -0.69 -5.46
C LEU A 12 16.53 -1.33 -4.81
N LYS A 13 17.24 -2.21 -5.53
CA LYS A 13 18.46 -2.85 -5.04
C LYS A 13 19.59 -1.84 -4.79
N ASP A 14 19.77 -0.89 -5.71
CA ASP A 14 20.79 0.16 -5.59
C ASP A 14 20.50 1.11 -4.42
N SER A 15 19.22 1.24 -4.06
CA SER A 15 18.74 2.03 -2.91
C SER A 15 18.72 1.23 -1.60
N ASP A 16 19.34 0.05 -1.56
CA ASP A 16 19.40 -0.87 -0.41
C ASP A 16 18.02 -1.32 0.11
N ILE A 17 17.00 -1.28 -0.75
CA ILE A 17 15.64 -1.72 -0.45
C ILE A 17 15.47 -3.15 -0.96
N LEU A 18 15.13 -4.07 -0.06
CA LEU A 18 14.83 -5.46 -0.39
C LEU A 18 13.49 -5.56 -1.15
N PRO A 19 13.47 -5.88 -2.46
CA PRO A 19 12.23 -5.91 -3.24
C PRO A 19 11.32 -7.09 -2.89
N TYR A 20 11.87 -8.14 -2.25
CA TYR A 20 11.13 -9.35 -1.90
C TYR A 20 11.30 -9.62 -0.41
N VAL A 21 10.43 -9.04 0.40
CA VAL A 21 10.39 -9.24 1.85
C VAL A 21 9.44 -10.39 2.17
N ASN A 22 9.95 -11.44 2.78
CA ASN A 22 9.15 -12.60 3.23
C ASN A 22 8.79 -12.53 4.73
N SER A 23 9.34 -11.55 5.47
CA SER A 23 9.17 -11.40 6.91
C SER A 23 8.01 -10.48 7.31
N PHE A 24 7.29 -9.89 6.35
CA PHE A 24 6.21 -8.96 6.63
C PHE A 24 5.00 -9.69 7.23
N LYS A 25 4.67 -9.36 8.48
CA LYS A 25 3.56 -9.98 9.22
C LYS A 25 2.31 -9.15 9.09
N VAL A 26 1.26 -9.74 8.55
CA VAL A 26 -0.06 -9.14 8.41
C VAL A 26 -0.99 -9.78 9.44
N PRO A 27 -1.33 -9.10 10.55
CA PRO A 27 -2.11 -9.67 11.63
C PRO A 27 -3.61 -9.81 11.31
N PHE A 28 -4.12 -9.06 10.32
CA PHE A 28 -5.53 -9.05 9.96
C PHE A 28 -5.68 -9.10 8.45
N SER A 29 -6.62 -9.91 7.97
CA SER A 29 -7.05 -9.85 6.58
C SER A 29 -7.92 -8.63 6.33
N LEU A 30 -7.99 -8.21 5.06
CA LEU A 30 -8.80 -7.05 4.67
C LEU A 30 -10.30 -7.26 4.95
N ALA A 31 -10.81 -8.48 4.77
CA ALA A 31 -12.20 -8.80 5.08
C ALA A 31 -12.51 -8.67 6.59
N GLU A 32 -11.62 -9.12 7.47
CA GLU A 32 -11.80 -9.00 8.93
C GLU A 32 -11.88 -7.54 9.36
N ILE A 33 -11.02 -6.68 8.79
CA ILE A 33 -11.08 -5.23 9.05
C ILE A 33 -12.40 -4.68 8.50
N LYS A 34 -12.81 -5.08 7.29
CA LYS A 34 -14.06 -4.58 6.71
C LYS A 34 -15.26 -4.95 7.58
N GLU A 35 -15.41 -6.21 7.94
CA GLU A 35 -16.53 -6.73 8.73
C GLU A 35 -16.59 -6.09 10.12
N LYS A 36 -15.44 -5.98 10.80
CA LYS A 36 -15.36 -5.40 12.14
C LYS A 36 -15.79 -3.93 12.20
N TYR A 37 -15.59 -3.19 11.11
CA TYR A 37 -15.91 -1.77 11.03
C TYR A 37 -17.05 -1.47 10.05
N GLU A 38 -17.75 -2.51 9.59
CA GLU A 38 -18.92 -2.37 8.72
C GLU A 38 -20.04 -1.68 9.51
N GLY A 39 -20.47 -0.51 9.04
CA GLY A 39 -21.50 0.28 9.71
C GLY A 39 -21.00 1.25 10.80
N VAL A 40 -19.70 1.30 11.09
CA VAL A 40 -19.15 2.35 11.98
C VAL A 40 -19.19 3.70 11.27
N GLN A 41 -19.71 4.72 11.95
CA GLN A 41 -19.80 6.05 11.34
C GLN A 41 -18.41 6.68 11.17
N LYS A 42 -18.25 7.43 10.08
CA LYS A 42 -16.99 8.15 9.76
C LYS A 42 -16.44 8.96 10.93
N SER A 43 -17.31 9.64 11.68
CA SER A 43 -16.92 10.45 12.84
C SER A 43 -16.22 9.61 13.93
N GLN A 44 -16.73 8.41 14.21
CA GLN A 44 -16.17 7.50 15.20
C GLN A 44 -14.83 6.89 14.75
N LEU A 45 -14.68 6.63 13.44
CA LEU A 45 -13.41 6.16 12.88
C LEU A 45 -12.30 7.21 12.99
N MET A 46 -12.65 8.50 12.81
CA MET A 46 -11.69 9.61 12.88
C MET A 46 -11.23 9.90 14.31
N GLU A 47 -12.11 9.71 15.29
CA GLU A 47 -11.80 9.98 16.71
C GLU A 47 -10.82 8.96 17.30
N ASN A 48 -10.99 7.67 16.98
CA ASN A 48 -10.22 6.59 17.57
C ASN A 48 -8.85 6.32 16.91
N LYS A 49 -8.55 6.96 15.77
CA LYS A 49 -7.26 6.84 15.04
C LYS A 49 -6.73 5.41 14.94
N TYR A 50 -7.55 4.48 14.46
CA TYR A 50 -7.17 3.08 14.31
C TYR A 50 -5.94 2.94 13.40
N ARG A 51 -5.01 2.04 13.78
CA ARG A 51 -3.83 1.68 12.99
C ARG A 51 -3.89 0.20 12.65
N PHE A 52 -3.70 -0.12 11.38
CA PHE A 52 -3.67 -1.48 10.88
C PHE A 52 -2.42 -1.71 10.04
N THR A 53 -1.93 -2.95 10.05
CA THR A 53 -0.89 -3.43 9.14
C THR A 53 -1.57 -4.38 8.16
N VAL A 54 -1.50 -4.05 6.88
CA VAL A 54 -2.16 -4.81 5.80
C VAL A 54 -1.16 -5.04 4.66
N ALA A 55 -1.36 -6.09 3.88
CA ALA A 55 -0.66 -6.30 2.61
C ALA A 55 -1.64 -6.84 1.58
N GLY A 56 -1.31 -6.64 0.30
CA GLY A 56 -2.13 -7.14 -0.80
C GLY A 56 -1.54 -6.71 -2.13
N ARG A 57 -1.99 -7.35 -3.21
CA ARG A 57 -1.56 -7.00 -4.56
C ARG A 57 -2.10 -5.64 -4.96
N VAL A 58 -1.24 -4.78 -5.49
CA VAL A 58 -1.64 -3.50 -6.08
C VAL A 58 -2.45 -3.75 -7.35
N MET A 59 -3.72 -3.33 -7.35
CA MET A 59 -4.63 -3.48 -8.47
C MET A 59 -4.72 -2.21 -9.33
N SER A 60 -4.53 -1.05 -8.72
CA SER A 60 -4.55 0.23 -9.43
C SER A 60 -3.81 1.30 -8.63
N ILE A 61 -3.11 2.19 -9.32
CA ILE A 61 -2.50 3.40 -8.73
C ILE A 61 -3.07 4.61 -9.47
N ARG A 62 -3.51 5.64 -8.74
CA ARG A 62 -3.97 6.92 -9.29
C ARG A 62 -3.26 8.05 -8.56
N GLU A 63 -2.39 8.77 -9.26
CA GLU A 63 -1.56 9.83 -8.69
C GLU A 63 -2.13 11.23 -8.98
N PHE A 64 -2.05 12.10 -7.99
CA PHE A 64 -2.54 13.48 -8.00
C PHE A 64 -1.47 14.44 -7.44
N GLY A 65 -0.25 14.33 -7.97
CA GLY A 65 0.88 15.19 -7.60
C GLY A 65 1.41 14.92 -6.19
N LYS A 66 0.74 15.43 -5.15
CA LYS A 66 1.13 15.26 -3.72
C LYS A 66 0.33 14.19 -2.99
N ALA A 67 -0.66 13.59 -3.65
CA ALA A 67 -1.49 12.53 -3.10
C ALA A 67 -1.65 11.40 -4.12
N ALA A 68 -1.89 10.18 -3.65
CA ALA A 68 -2.17 9.03 -4.47
C ALA A 68 -3.26 8.16 -3.85
N PHE A 69 -4.05 7.53 -4.72
CA PHE A 69 -5.01 6.50 -4.34
C PHE A 69 -4.55 5.15 -4.91
N ILE A 70 -4.35 4.19 -4.02
CA ILE A 70 -3.88 2.85 -4.36
C ILE A 70 -4.99 1.89 -3.99
N THR A 71 -5.36 1.00 -4.91
CA THR A 71 -6.24 -0.11 -4.55
C THR A 71 -5.36 -1.34 -4.34
N ILE A 72 -5.38 -1.90 -3.14
CA ILE A 72 -4.76 -3.19 -2.85
C ILE A 72 -5.82 -4.27 -2.73
N LYS A 73 -5.48 -5.48 -3.13
CA LYS A 73 -6.34 -6.66 -3.02
C LYS A 73 -5.58 -7.81 -2.39
N ASP A 74 -6.09 -8.27 -1.25
CA ASP A 74 -5.67 -9.52 -0.64
C ASP A 74 -6.60 -10.66 -1.13
N ARG A 75 -6.39 -11.88 -0.64
CA ARG A 75 -7.21 -13.06 -0.91
C ARG A 75 -8.67 -12.88 -0.52
N SER A 76 -8.95 -12.03 0.46
CA SER A 76 -10.30 -11.88 1.05
C SER A 76 -11.07 -10.67 0.53
N ALA A 77 -10.44 -9.51 0.37
CA ALA A 77 -11.10 -8.27 -0.04
C ALA A 77 -10.15 -7.28 -0.74
N SER A 78 -10.71 -6.17 -1.22
CA SER A 78 -9.97 -5.05 -1.80
C SER A 78 -10.17 -3.78 -0.95
N PHE A 79 -9.09 -3.06 -0.68
CA PHE A 79 -9.08 -1.81 0.08
C PHE A 79 -8.48 -0.68 -0.76
N GLN A 80 -9.00 0.53 -0.56
CA GLN A 80 -8.39 1.73 -1.10
C GLN A 80 -7.54 2.41 -0.02
N ILE A 81 -6.29 2.68 -0.37
CA ILE A 81 -5.32 3.40 0.44
C ILE A 81 -5.22 4.81 -0.12
N TYR A 82 -5.32 5.80 0.76
CA TYR A 82 -5.00 7.18 0.48
C TYR A 82 -3.61 7.48 1.01
N LEU A 83 -2.70 7.90 0.12
CA LEU A 83 -1.32 8.23 0.44
C LEU A 83 -1.10 9.72 0.16
N LYS A 84 -0.42 10.40 1.10
CA LYS A 84 -0.09 11.83 0.97
C LYS A 84 1.38 12.03 1.28
N LYS A 85 2.11 12.73 0.40
CA LYS A 85 3.58 12.90 0.49
C LYS A 85 4.05 13.53 1.82
N GLY A 86 3.21 14.30 2.51
CA GLY A 86 3.56 14.91 3.80
C GLY A 86 3.29 14.04 5.04
N GLU A 87 2.71 12.85 4.87
CA GLU A 87 2.39 11.92 5.97
C GLU A 87 3.33 10.70 5.98
N ILE A 88 4.17 10.55 4.95
CA ILE A 88 5.18 9.49 4.83
C ILE A 88 6.56 10.12 4.61
N THR A 89 7.59 9.31 4.81
CA THR A 89 8.98 9.70 4.56
C THR A 89 9.29 9.78 3.06
N GLU A 90 10.40 10.45 2.69
CA GLU A 90 10.79 10.55 1.28
C GLU A 90 11.23 9.17 0.74
N GLU A 91 11.85 8.35 1.59
CA GLU A 91 12.24 6.98 1.25
C GLU A 91 11.02 6.10 0.94
N GLU A 92 9.97 6.16 1.77
CA GLU A 92 8.70 5.46 1.51
C GLU A 92 8.02 5.95 0.23
N TYR A 93 8.16 7.24 -0.08
CA TYR A 93 7.61 7.82 -1.30
C TYR A 93 8.37 7.35 -2.56
N GLU A 94 9.69 7.22 -2.50
CA GLU A 94 10.49 6.67 -3.60
C GLU A 94 10.19 5.18 -3.85
N VAL A 95 9.97 4.40 -2.78
CA VAL A 95 9.46 3.02 -2.90
C VAL A 95 8.10 3.00 -3.59
N PHE A 96 7.19 3.88 -3.20
CA PHE A 96 5.87 4.00 -3.81
C PHE A 96 5.95 4.32 -5.32
N LYS A 97 6.82 5.25 -5.75
CA LYS A 97 7.01 5.54 -7.18
C LYS A 97 7.54 4.35 -7.97
N SER A 98 8.34 3.50 -7.32
CA SER A 98 8.90 2.30 -7.92
C SER A 98 7.88 1.16 -8.02
N THR A 99 6.76 1.23 -7.29
CA THR A 99 5.70 0.22 -7.31
C THR A 99 4.89 0.28 -8.60
N ASP A 100 4.56 -0.89 -9.16
CA ASP A 100 3.68 -1.04 -10.32
C ASP A 100 2.41 -1.84 -9.99
N VAL A 101 1.41 -1.73 -10.87
CA VAL A 101 0.23 -2.58 -10.81
C VAL A 101 0.63 -4.06 -10.95
N GLY A 102 0.19 -4.87 -9.99
CA GLY A 102 0.52 -6.29 -9.87
C GLY A 102 1.60 -6.62 -8.84
N ASP A 103 2.30 -5.61 -8.32
CA ASP A 103 3.27 -5.78 -7.22
C ASP A 103 2.57 -6.01 -5.87
N PHE A 104 3.33 -6.46 -4.86
CA PHE A 104 2.85 -6.79 -3.51
C PHE A 104 3.52 -5.92 -2.45
#